data_AF-A0A0C3PEM6-F1
#
_entry.id   AF-A0A0C3PEM6-F1
#
_cell.length_a   1.000
_cell.length_b   1.000
_cell.length_c   1.000
_cell.angle_alpha   90.00
_cell.angle_beta   90.00
_cell.angle_gamma   90.00
#
_symmetry.space_group_name_H-M   'P 1'
#
loop_
_entity.id
_entity.type
_entity.pdbx_description
1 polymer ?
#
loop_
_entity_poly.entity_id
_entity_poly.type
_entity_poly.pdbx_seq_one_letter_code
_entity_poly.pdbx_strand_id
1 'polypeptide(L)'
;MQLVDHDTFFKQLAALFENSKDSGSVWLTHKRLTYDGGDTSMPAADPSDDTSEYPCLVRVTNGKEINFSTRVEPGQLEAFHVVYGSLLKASMTSMRKRDKKREKQRQEEATRRKRRLAEDTVVDGAKRGSGRHKRQRRLKAALKQEDARKRVKEREEARSKTKSS
;
A
#
# COMPACT_ATOMS: atom_id res chain seq x y z
N MET A 1 6.17 -9.56 -30.59
CA MET A 1 6.70 -8.76 -29.47
C MET A 1 8.21 -8.85 -29.54
N GLN A 2 8.91 -7.73 -29.60
CA GLN A 2 10.37 -7.70 -29.84
C GLN A 2 11.14 -7.85 -28.53
N LEU A 3 12.10 -8.78 -28.46
CA LEU A 3 13.05 -8.85 -27.35
C LEU A 3 14.17 -7.83 -27.58
N VAL A 4 14.43 -6.99 -26.58
CA VAL A 4 15.39 -5.88 -26.65
C VAL A 4 16.30 -5.84 -25.42
N ASP A 5 17.49 -5.28 -25.60
CA ASP A 5 18.48 -5.07 -24.54
C ASP A 5 18.00 -4.00 -23.54
N HIS A 6 18.58 -4.00 -22.33
CA HIS A 6 18.14 -3.13 -21.22
C HIS A 6 18.17 -1.64 -21.59
N ASP A 7 19.26 -1.17 -22.22
CA ASP A 7 19.39 0.24 -22.60
C ASP A 7 18.37 0.65 -23.66
N THR A 8 18.14 -0.22 -24.65
CA THR A 8 17.13 0.02 -25.69
C THR A 8 15.73 -0.01 -25.12
N PHE A 9 15.47 -0.90 -24.15
CA PHE A 9 14.21 -0.98 -23.42
C PHE A 9 13.90 0.34 -22.70
N PHE A 10 14.86 0.89 -21.96
CA PHE A 10 14.66 2.15 -21.23
C PHE A 10 14.46 3.35 -22.16
N LYS A 11 15.20 3.44 -23.27
CA LYS A 11 15.02 4.51 -24.26
C LYS A 11 13.64 4.46 -24.91
N GLN A 12 13.20 3.27 -25.34
CA GLN A 12 11.87 3.09 -25.93
C GLN A 12 10.76 3.35 -24.90
N LEU A 13 10.94 2.90 -23.66
CA LEU A 13 9.98 3.14 -22.58
C LEU A 13 9.84 4.62 -22.23
N ALA A 14 10.95 5.36 -22.17
CA ALA A 14 10.94 6.80 -21.95
C ALA A 14 10.18 7.53 -23.08
N ALA A 15 10.50 7.24 -24.34
CA ALA A 15 9.80 7.81 -25.50
C ALA A 15 8.30 7.48 -25.49
N LEU A 16 7.94 6.26 -25.09
CA LEU A 16 6.56 5.83 -25.00
C LEU A 16 5.80 6.64 -23.93
N PHE A 17 6.38 6.84 -22.75
CA PHE A 17 5.77 7.68 -21.72
C PHE A 17 5.62 9.13 -22.14
N GLU A 18 6.56 9.68 -22.91
CA GLU A 18 6.46 11.05 -23.44
C GLU A 18 5.31 11.18 -24.45
N ASN A 19 5.16 10.20 -25.32
CA ASN A 19 4.09 10.18 -26.32
C ASN A 19 2.70 9.94 -25.71
N SER A 20 2.62 9.27 -24.55
CA SER A 20 1.36 8.95 -23.87
C SER A 20 1.00 9.93 -22.74
N LYS A 21 1.58 11.13 -22.70
CA LYS A 21 1.32 12.12 -21.64
C LYS A 21 -0.13 12.62 -21.64
N ASP A 22 -0.67 12.91 -22.82
CA ASP A 22 -1.99 13.52 -22.96
C ASP A 22 -3.11 12.47 -23.08
N SER A 23 -2.82 11.36 -23.77
CA SER A 23 -3.78 10.27 -23.96
C SER A 23 -3.09 8.93 -24.16
N GLY A 24 -3.78 7.86 -23.72
CA GLY A 24 -3.32 6.49 -23.86
C GLY A 24 -2.98 5.84 -22.53
N SER A 25 -2.74 4.53 -22.61
CA SER A 25 -2.38 3.70 -21.48
C SER A 25 -1.13 2.90 -21.83
N VAL A 26 -0.25 2.73 -20.86
CA VAL A 26 0.95 1.91 -20.97
C VAL A 26 0.81 0.76 -20.00
N TRP A 27 0.86 -0.46 -20.51
CA TRP A 27 0.81 -1.66 -19.70
C TRP A 27 2.22 -2.22 -19.55
N LEU A 28 2.68 -2.29 -18.31
CA LEU A 28 3.91 -2.99 -17.93
C LEU A 28 3.55 -4.26 -17.18
N THR A 29 4.10 -5.39 -17.63
CA THR A 29 3.87 -6.69 -16.99
C THR A 29 5.21 -7.32 -16.63
N HIS A 30 5.33 -7.77 -15.40
CA HIS A 30 6.51 -8.48 -14.89
C HIS A 30 6.10 -9.93 -14.66
N LYS A 31 6.78 -10.87 -15.30
CA LYS A 31 6.47 -12.30 -15.17
C LYS A 31 7.75 -13.08 -14.92
N ARG A 32 7.73 -13.99 -13.95
CA ARG A 32 8.80 -15.00 -13.76
C ARG A 32 8.93 -15.82 -15.04
N LEU A 33 10.12 -15.85 -15.60
CA LEU A 33 10.45 -16.64 -16.77
C LEU A 33 10.97 -17.99 -16.28
N THR A 34 10.17 -19.03 -16.45
CA THR A 34 10.46 -20.39 -16.00
C THR A 34 10.95 -21.30 -17.13
N TYR A 35 11.04 -20.79 -18.36
CA TYR A 35 11.37 -21.57 -19.56
C TYR A 35 12.16 -20.74 -20.57
N ASP A 36 13.15 -21.37 -21.20
CA ASP A 36 14.01 -20.79 -22.24
C ASP A 36 13.71 -21.33 -23.66
N GLY A 37 12.63 -22.11 -23.83
CA GLY A 37 12.18 -22.69 -25.09
C GLY A 37 10.71 -22.42 -25.40
N GLY A 38 10.31 -22.61 -26.67
CA GLY A 38 8.94 -22.40 -27.17
C GLY A 38 7.86 -23.20 -26.45
N ASP A 39 6.60 -22.98 -26.88
CA ASP A 39 5.34 -23.45 -26.29
C ASP A 39 5.42 -24.87 -25.71
N THR A 40 5.76 -24.96 -24.43
CA THR A 40 5.93 -26.22 -23.70
C THR A 40 4.96 -26.21 -22.53
N SER A 41 4.18 -27.29 -22.45
CA SER A 41 3.17 -27.54 -21.42
C SER A 41 3.75 -27.27 -20.02
N MET A 42 3.08 -26.42 -19.24
CA MET A 42 3.43 -26.13 -17.85
C MET A 42 3.20 -27.41 -17.02
N PRO A 43 4.23 -28.08 -16.47
CA PRO A 43 3.99 -29.02 -15.39
C PRO A 43 3.44 -28.24 -14.19
N ALA A 44 2.46 -28.83 -13.50
CA ALA A 44 1.92 -28.25 -12.27
C ALA A 44 3.07 -27.99 -11.30
N ALA A 45 3.18 -26.77 -10.80
CA ALA A 45 4.28 -26.34 -9.94
C ALA A 45 4.33 -27.21 -8.68
N ASP A 46 5.40 -27.99 -8.53
CA ASP A 46 5.72 -28.66 -7.28
C ASP A 46 6.20 -27.61 -6.26
N PRO A 47 5.67 -27.61 -5.02
CA PRO A 47 5.99 -26.63 -3.98
C PRO A 47 7.42 -26.75 -3.42
N SER A 48 8.29 -27.58 -4.01
CA SER A 48 9.69 -27.79 -3.61
C SER A 48 10.69 -26.85 -4.31
N ASP A 49 10.25 -26.03 -5.26
CA ASP A 49 11.11 -25.25 -6.16
C ASP A 49 11.35 -23.78 -5.70
N ASP A 50 11.25 -23.52 -4.40
CA ASP A 50 11.37 -22.17 -3.79
C ASP A 50 12.83 -21.69 -3.62
N THR A 51 13.82 -22.52 -3.96
CA THR A 51 15.25 -22.18 -3.83
C THR A 51 15.91 -21.75 -5.15
N SER A 52 15.21 -21.92 -6.26
CA SER A 52 15.74 -21.66 -7.60
C SER A 52 15.62 -20.16 -7.93
N GLU A 53 16.69 -19.57 -8.49
CA GLU A 53 16.67 -18.20 -9.00
C GLU A 53 16.16 -18.19 -10.45
N TYR A 54 15.25 -17.27 -10.78
CA TYR A 54 14.63 -17.21 -12.11
C TYR A 54 14.75 -15.82 -12.72
N PRO A 55 15.02 -15.74 -14.04
CA PRO A 55 14.95 -14.49 -14.74
C PRO A 55 13.52 -13.92 -14.72
N CYS A 56 13.42 -12.60 -14.78
CA CYS A 56 12.16 -11.87 -14.91
C CYS A 56 12.01 -11.36 -16.35
N LEU A 57 10.87 -11.64 -16.96
CA LEU A 57 10.49 -11.07 -18.25
C LEU A 57 9.63 -9.84 -18.01
N VAL A 58 10.13 -8.68 -18.41
CA VAL A 58 9.40 -7.40 -18.37
C VAL A 58 8.88 -7.10 -19.76
N ARG A 59 7.56 -6.90 -19.88
CA ARG A 59 6.89 -6.61 -21.16
C ARG A 59 6.18 -5.29 -21.10
N VAL A 60 6.23 -4.55 -22.21
CA VAL A 60 5.59 -3.24 -22.37
C VAL A 60 4.69 -3.29 -23.60
N THR A 61 3.48 -2.75 -23.45
CA THR A 61 2.55 -2.52 -24.56
C THR A 61 1.79 -1.23 -24.37
N ASN A 62 1.45 -0.55 -25.47
CA ASN A 62 0.48 0.55 -25.49
C ASN A 62 -0.90 0.12 -26.05
N GLY A 63 -1.15 -1.19 -26.14
CA GLY A 63 -2.38 -1.76 -26.72
C GLY A 63 -2.48 -1.60 -28.24
N LYS A 64 -1.42 -1.13 -28.91
CA LYS A 64 -1.32 -0.96 -30.36
C LYS A 64 -0.10 -1.74 -30.87
N GLU A 65 0.65 -1.15 -31.80
CA GLU A 65 1.78 -1.76 -32.48
C GLU A 65 3.05 -1.81 -31.62
N ILE A 66 3.19 -0.92 -30.62
CA ILE A 66 4.41 -0.84 -29.82
C ILE A 66 4.39 -1.91 -28.72
N ASN A 67 5.11 -3.00 -28.98
CA ASN A 67 5.17 -4.18 -28.12
C ASN A 67 6.60 -4.72 -28.04
N PHE A 68 7.29 -4.43 -26.93
CA PHE A 68 8.66 -4.88 -26.68
C PHE A 68 8.81 -5.46 -25.28
N SER A 69 9.84 -6.28 -25.09
CA SER A 69 10.12 -6.97 -23.84
C SER A 69 11.62 -7.08 -23.58
N THR A 70 12.00 -7.21 -22.33
CA THR A 70 13.39 -7.45 -21.94
C THR A 70 13.49 -8.53 -20.86
N ARG A 71 14.57 -9.31 -20.90
CA ARG A 71 14.87 -10.37 -19.94
C ARG A 71 15.85 -9.82 -18.90
N VAL A 72 15.52 -9.96 -17.63
CA VAL A 72 16.32 -9.49 -16.50
C VAL A 72 16.78 -10.71 -15.70
N GLU A 73 18.09 -10.94 -15.67
CA GLU A 73 18.68 -12.00 -14.88
C GLU A 73 18.65 -11.65 -13.37
N PRO A 74 18.57 -12.66 -12.48
CA PRO A 74 18.56 -12.45 -11.03
C PRO A 74 19.70 -11.55 -10.54
N GLY A 75 20.92 -11.78 -11.04
CA GLY A 75 22.12 -11.02 -10.65
C GLY A 75 22.13 -9.56 -11.12
N GLN A 76 21.28 -9.18 -12.07
CA GLN A 76 21.20 -7.81 -12.61
C GLN A 76 19.94 -7.06 -12.14
N LEU A 77 19.07 -7.71 -11.36
CA LEU A 77 17.77 -7.19 -10.96
C LEU A 77 17.88 -5.87 -10.18
N GLU A 78 18.82 -5.79 -9.24
CA GLU A 78 19.04 -4.60 -8.41
C GLU A 78 19.40 -3.39 -9.28
N ALA A 79 20.38 -3.54 -10.18
CA ALA A 79 20.83 -2.49 -11.08
C ALA A 79 19.72 -2.06 -12.04
N PHE A 80 18.99 -3.02 -12.61
CA PHE A 80 17.83 -2.77 -13.46
C PHE A 80 16.75 -1.97 -12.71
N HIS A 81 16.44 -2.33 -11.46
CA HIS A 81 15.44 -1.65 -10.64
C HIS A 81 15.82 -0.22 -10.25
N VAL A 82 17.10 0.08 -10.03
CA VAL A 82 17.56 1.45 -9.76
C VAL A 82 17.24 2.35 -10.95
N VAL A 83 17.62 1.95 -12.17
CA VAL A 83 17.39 2.73 -13.39
C VAL A 83 15.89 2.78 -13.70
N TYR A 84 15.22 1.62 -13.71
CA TYR A 84 13.79 1.50 -13.98
C TYR A 84 12.94 2.32 -13.01
N GLY A 85 13.22 2.23 -11.71
CA GLY A 85 12.50 2.96 -10.67
C GLY A 85 12.72 4.47 -10.77
N SER A 86 13.91 4.92 -11.17
CA SER A 86 14.16 6.35 -11.41
C SER A 86 13.36 6.86 -12.61
N LEU A 87 13.29 6.09 -13.70
CA LEU A 87 12.53 6.40 -14.91
C LEU A 87 11.03 6.48 -14.62
N LEU A 88 10.47 5.51 -13.89
CA LEU A 88 9.04 5.51 -13.53
C LEU A 88 8.66 6.73 -12.67
N LYS A 89 9.51 7.10 -11.70
CA LYS A 89 9.27 8.28 -10.87
C LYS A 89 9.32 9.58 -11.68
N ALA A 90 10.22 9.66 -12.65
CA ALA A 90 10.34 10.81 -13.54
C ALA A 90 9.16 10.93 -14.52
N SER A 91 8.62 9.80 -15.02
CA SER A 91 7.52 9.80 -15.97
C SER A 91 6.15 9.98 -15.33
N MET A 92 5.90 9.44 -14.13
CA MET A 92 4.59 9.45 -13.46
C MET A 92 4.36 10.67 -12.56
N THR A 93 4.58 11.87 -13.08
CA THR A 93 4.48 13.13 -12.30
C THR A 93 3.08 13.75 -12.27
N SER A 94 2.20 13.38 -13.22
CA SER A 94 0.87 13.98 -13.40
C SER A 94 -0.21 13.48 -12.43
N MET A 95 0.15 12.60 -11.48
CA MET A 95 -0.79 12.09 -10.49
C MET A 95 -1.25 13.18 -9.50
N ARG A 96 -2.53 13.10 -9.08
CA ARG A 96 -3.05 13.96 -8.01
C ARG A 96 -2.18 13.80 -6.76
N LYS A 97 -1.66 14.92 -6.27
CA LYS A 97 -0.85 14.97 -5.05
C LYS A 97 -1.68 14.43 -3.87
N ARG A 98 -1.02 13.64 -3.01
CA ARG A 98 -1.62 13.17 -1.76
C ARG A 98 -1.92 14.36 -0.85
N ASP A 99 -3.14 14.42 -0.32
CA ASP A 99 -3.58 15.44 0.64
C ASP A 99 -2.97 15.20 2.03
N LYS A 100 -1.65 15.42 2.17
CA LYS A 100 -0.89 15.18 3.42
C LYS A 100 -1.50 15.91 4.62
N LYS A 101 -2.06 17.10 4.42
CA LYS A 101 -2.75 17.87 5.47
C LYS A 101 -3.98 17.15 6.01
N ARG A 102 -4.84 16.63 5.13
CA ARG A 102 -6.06 15.91 5.52
C ARG A 102 -5.73 14.59 6.21
N GLU A 103 -4.70 13.90 5.74
CA GLU A 103 -4.23 12.66 6.37
C GLU A 103 -3.64 12.92 7.77
N LYS A 104 -2.79 13.94 7.90
CA LYS A 104 -2.23 14.38 9.19
C LYS A 104 -3.34 14.80 10.16
N GLN A 105 -4.31 15.59 9.72
CA GLN A 105 -5.47 15.97 10.54
C GLN A 105 -6.26 14.75 11.01
N ARG A 106 -6.50 13.78 10.13
CA ARG A 106 -7.19 12.53 10.51
C ARG A 106 -6.39 11.73 11.54
N GLN A 107 -5.07 11.67 11.41
CA GLN A 107 -4.19 11.02 12.39
C GLN A 107 -4.18 11.76 13.75
N GLU A 108 -4.10 13.09 13.73
CA GLU A 108 -4.17 13.94 14.93
C GLU A 108 -5.54 13.82 15.64
N GLU A 109 -6.64 13.79 14.89
CA GLU A 109 -7.97 13.57 15.45
C GLU A 109 -8.11 12.17 16.06
N ALA A 110 -7.59 11.15 15.38
CA ALA A 110 -7.61 9.78 15.87
C ALA A 110 -6.78 9.64 17.16
N THR A 111 -5.59 10.23 17.22
CA THR A 111 -4.73 10.23 18.42
C THR A 111 -5.37 11.04 19.55
N ARG A 112 -5.94 12.22 19.26
CA ARG A 112 -6.69 13.01 20.25
C ARG A 112 -7.89 12.26 20.80
N ARG A 113 -8.63 11.54 19.95
CA ARG A 113 -9.77 10.70 20.37
C ARG A 113 -9.31 9.54 21.25
N LYS A 114 -8.21 8.85 20.89
CA LYS A 114 -7.60 7.81 21.72
C LYS A 114 -7.14 8.34 23.07
N ARG A 115 -6.48 9.51 23.10
CA ARG A 115 -6.05 10.19 24.32
C ARG A 115 -7.23 10.55 25.22
N ARG A 116 -8.30 11.13 24.66
CA ARG A 116 -9.53 11.46 25.41
C ARG A 116 -10.27 10.22 25.93
N LEU A 117 -10.13 9.09 25.24
CA LEU A 117 -10.63 7.81 25.72
C LEU A 117 -9.73 7.26 26.84
N ALA A 118 -8.42 7.50 26.82
CA ALA A 118 -7.46 7.01 27.82
C ALA A 118 -7.39 7.87 29.10
N GLU A 119 -7.63 9.18 29.01
CA GLU A 119 -7.65 10.07 30.17
C GLU A 119 -8.92 9.85 31.01
N ASP A 120 -8.75 9.67 32.32
CA ASP A 120 -9.85 9.52 33.27
C ASP A 120 -10.50 10.87 33.60
N THR A 121 -11.82 10.94 33.54
CA THR A 121 -12.54 12.13 34.04
C THR A 121 -12.50 12.17 35.56
N VAL A 122 -11.71 13.07 36.13
CA VAL A 122 -11.67 13.32 37.58
C VAL A 122 -13.02 13.89 38.05
N VAL A 123 -13.73 13.14 38.90
CA VAL A 123 -15.00 13.55 39.50
C VAL A 123 -14.73 14.30 40.80
N ASP A 124 -14.57 15.61 40.70
CA ASP A 124 -14.38 16.49 41.86
C ASP A 124 -15.63 17.34 42.17
N GLY A 125 -15.85 17.67 43.45
CA GLY A 125 -16.91 18.54 43.98
C GLY A 125 -17.81 17.94 45.07
N ALA A 126 -18.55 18.81 45.78
CA ALA A 126 -19.44 18.43 46.87
C ALA A 126 -20.66 17.59 46.41
N LYS A 127 -21.06 16.61 47.23
CA LYS A 127 -22.20 15.71 46.96
C LYS A 127 -23.56 16.42 47.08
N ARG A 128 -23.66 17.48 47.87
CA ARG A 128 -24.88 18.27 48.16
C ARG A 128 -24.57 19.77 47.99
N GLY A 129 -25.60 20.59 47.79
CA GLY A 129 -25.47 22.04 47.65
C GLY A 129 -24.97 22.52 46.29
N SER A 130 -24.41 23.72 46.24
CA SER A 130 -23.84 24.33 45.03
C SER A 130 -22.75 23.43 44.44
N GLY A 131 -22.87 23.07 43.16
CA GLY A 131 -21.92 22.16 42.48
C GLY A 131 -22.40 20.71 42.32
N ARG A 132 -23.51 20.30 42.96
CA ARG A 132 -24.11 18.96 42.80
C ARG A 132 -24.39 18.61 41.34
N HIS A 133 -24.96 19.54 40.56
CA HIS A 133 -25.23 19.31 39.13
C HIS A 133 -23.96 19.11 38.31
N LYS A 134 -22.88 19.84 38.62
CA LYS A 134 -21.57 19.69 37.96
C LYS A 134 -20.97 18.30 38.26
N ARG A 135 -21.07 17.84 39.52
CA ARG A 135 -20.66 16.49 39.94
C ARG A 135 -21.47 15.38 39.26
N GLN A 136 -22.79 15.52 39.17
CA GLN A 136 -23.66 14.56 38.47
C GLN A 136 -23.31 14.44 36.98
N ARG A 137 -23.04 15.57 36.30
CA ARG A 137 -22.61 15.58 34.90
C ARG A 137 -21.26 14.87 34.71
N ARG A 138 -20.30 15.09 35.62
CA ARG A 138 -18.99 14.41 35.61
C ARG A 138 -19.12 12.90 35.83
N LEU A 139 -19.95 12.46 36.78
CA LEU A 139 -20.25 11.04 37.02
C LEU A 139 -20.87 10.36 35.79
N LYS A 140 -21.85 11.00 35.15
CA LYS A 140 -22.47 10.49 33.92
C LYS A 140 -21.47 10.41 32.76
N ALA A 141 -20.54 11.37 32.68
CA ALA A 141 -19.47 11.36 31.68
C ALA A 141 -18.45 10.24 31.92
N ALA A 142 -18.07 10.00 33.19
CA ALA A 142 -17.17 8.92 33.58
C ALA A 142 -17.74 7.54 33.22
N LEU A 143 -18.99 7.26 33.62
CA LEU A 143 -19.70 6.02 33.27
C LEU A 143 -19.75 5.80 31.76
N LYS A 144 -20.06 6.86 30.99
CA LYS A 144 -20.10 6.79 29.53
C LYS A 144 -18.71 6.53 28.91
N GLN A 145 -17.63 7.04 29.50
CA GLN A 145 -16.27 6.75 29.06
C GLN A 145 -15.87 5.30 29.36
N GLU A 146 -16.20 4.79 30.54
CA GLU A 146 -15.95 3.38 30.92
C GLU A 146 -16.67 2.41 29.99
N ASP A 147 -17.96 2.65 29.70
CA ASP A 147 -18.73 1.84 28.75
C ASP A 147 -18.11 1.89 27.35
N ALA A 148 -17.63 3.06 26.91
CA ALA A 148 -16.94 3.20 25.63
C ALA A 148 -15.61 2.43 25.60
N ARG A 149 -14.84 2.42 26.69
CA ARG A 149 -13.61 1.62 26.81
C ARG A 149 -13.90 0.12 26.75
N LYS A 150 -14.94 -0.34 27.47
CA LYS A 150 -15.37 -1.76 27.45
C LYS A 150 -15.73 -2.20 26.04
N ARG A 151 -16.55 -1.43 25.32
CA ARG A 151 -16.91 -1.72 23.92
C ARG A 151 -15.72 -1.74 22.96
N VAL A 152 -14.71 -0.89 23.20
CA VAL A 152 -13.47 -0.90 22.39
C VAL A 152 -12.66 -2.16 22.67
N LYS A 153 -12.49 -2.55 23.94
CA LYS A 153 -11.80 -3.79 24.33
C LYS A 153 -12.47 -5.03 23.75
N GLU A 154 -13.79 -5.15 23.89
CA GLU A 154 -14.57 -6.26 23.30
C GLU A 154 -14.39 -6.36 21.78
N ARG A 155 -14.34 -5.22 21.08
CA ARG A 155 -14.11 -5.18 19.63
C ARG A 155 -12.69 -5.58 19.23
N GLU A 156 -11.70 -5.24 20.05
CA GLU A 156 -10.31 -5.65 19.84
C GLU A 156 -10.13 -7.15 20.08
N GLU A 157 -10.72 -7.70 21.14
CA GLU A 157 -10.72 -9.14 21.45
C GLU A 157 -11.46 -9.96 20.38
N ALA A 158 -12.58 -9.45 19.84
CA ALA A 158 -13.29 -10.11 18.75
C ALA A 158 -12.44 -10.17 17.46
N ARG A 159 -11.68 -9.10 17.18
CA ARG A 159 -10.75 -9.02 16.04
C ARG A 159 -9.53 -9.93 16.21
N SER A 160 -8.99 -10.07 17.42
CA SER A 160 -7.87 -10.98 17.66
C SER A 160 -8.30 -12.43 17.51
N LYS A 161 -9.50 -12.80 18.00
CA LYS A 161 -10.07 -14.15 17.83
C LYS A 161 -10.29 -14.53 16.37
N THR A 162 -10.81 -13.61 15.54
CA THR A 162 -11.00 -13.85 14.10
C THR A 162 -9.70 -13.93 13.31
N LYS A 163 -8.60 -13.39 13.82
CA LYS A 163 -7.29 -13.47 13.17
C LYS A 163 -6.52 -14.75 13.56
N SER A 164 -6.90 -15.40 14.66
CA SER A 164 -6.30 -16.66 15.14
C SER A 164 -7.06 -17.92 14.70
N SER A 165 -8.27 -17.76 14.14
CA SER A 165 -9.05 -18.83 13.50
C SER A 165 -8.84 -18.80 12.00
#